data_AF-A0A7J8EPC3-F1
#
_entry.id   AF-A0A7J8EPC3-F1
#
_cell.length_a   1.000
_cell.length_b   1.000
_cell.length_c   1.000
_cell.angle_alpha   90.00
_cell.angle_beta   90.00
_cell.angle_gamma   90.00
#
_symmetry.space_group_name_H-M   'P 1'
#
loop_
_entity.id
_entity.type
_entity.pdbx_description
1 polymer ?
#
loop_
_entity_poly.entity_id
_entity_poly.type
_entity_poly.pdbx_seq_one_letter_code
_entity_poly.pdbx_strand_id
1 'polypeptide(L)'
;MLHCFYSLSSPRCLKNDNEMKTKFPPATACRDHNKAGQEMCYVCLQRAQRNSPLYYSEERKRRETEDERLLQQYQMLKDQETFFKHQMRNLASREQNQKNAAYNLGVAEAMRIHKNEKPEFYKSFLFDKRPFSPEIKALKREEHFQSLLKQMDNRRKKELNQRENKELMERLEQVQLTEELAAQRAKYIEDKMKETECYKRALDAQIKNKFPQLPISEPDSFEPIFGENEDDLWVEKRKREQNYMKHQLETAAKHKRKAILDQLVDQRRDLLMLQNTQKEHLADRNAELERVNRMNQSLQEDWERSAEMKRQRDLEEKAFERAADKLFLLDQCEKYQRCKQCQRSTSNVGHSNLWPLNKYLRGSRLFV
;
A
#
# COMPACT_ATOMS: atom_id res chain seq x y z
N MET A 1 30.84 22.98 -35.03
CA MET A 1 29.97 24.15 -35.30
C MET A 1 29.33 24.57 -33.99
N LEU A 2 29.62 25.82 -33.57
CA LEU A 2 28.87 26.70 -32.64
C LEU A 2 28.60 26.12 -31.24
N HIS A 3 29.26 26.43 -30.12
CA HIS A 3 29.76 27.70 -29.54
C HIS A 3 28.74 28.85 -29.51
N CYS A 4 28.29 29.23 -28.31
CA CYS A 4 28.48 30.60 -27.77
C CYS A 4 28.10 30.72 -26.28
N PHE A 5 29.03 31.32 -25.54
CA PHE A 5 28.87 32.01 -24.26
C PHE A 5 28.01 33.27 -24.44
N TYR A 6 27.48 33.87 -23.37
CA TYR A 6 27.73 35.29 -23.03
C TYR A 6 27.18 35.69 -21.66
N SER A 7 28.05 36.37 -20.92
CA SER A 7 27.85 37.12 -19.67
C SER A 7 26.96 38.36 -19.85
N LEU A 8 26.32 38.84 -18.76
CA LEU A 8 26.08 40.26 -18.44
C LEU A 8 25.64 40.33 -16.95
N SER A 9 26.49 40.83 -16.04
CA SER A 9 26.63 42.24 -15.63
C SER A 9 25.62 42.68 -14.57
N SER A 10 26.14 42.89 -13.37
CA SER A 10 25.49 43.49 -12.19
C SER A 10 25.11 44.96 -12.42
N PRO A 11 23.96 45.44 -11.94
CA PRO A 11 23.71 46.86 -11.73
C PRO A 11 24.17 47.28 -10.34
N ARG A 12 25.16 48.17 -10.35
CA ARG A 12 25.59 49.03 -9.24
C ARG A 12 24.50 50.07 -8.96
N CYS A 13 23.98 50.13 -7.73
CA CYS A 13 23.34 51.27 -7.03
C CYS A 13 22.46 50.71 -5.90
N LEU A 14 22.41 51.21 -4.66
CA LEU A 14 22.95 52.38 -4.00
C LEU A 14 22.98 52.04 -2.50
N LYS A 15 24.00 52.53 -1.80
CA LYS A 15 24.00 52.62 -0.35
C LYS A 15 22.77 53.40 0.10
N ASN A 16 22.05 52.88 1.08
CA ASN A 16 21.30 53.68 2.03
C ASN A 16 21.65 53.17 3.42
N ASP A 17 22.70 53.76 3.98
CA ASP A 17 22.89 53.89 5.40
C ASP A 17 21.70 54.71 5.93
N ASN A 18 20.73 54.04 6.55
CA ASN A 18 19.77 54.70 7.41
C ASN A 18 19.71 53.93 8.72
N GLU A 19 20.49 54.44 9.67
CA GLU A 19 20.29 54.24 11.11
C GLU A 19 18.84 54.56 11.47
N MET A 20 17.95 53.56 11.43
CA MET A 20 16.70 53.63 12.18
C MET A 20 17.02 53.37 13.64
N LYS A 21 17.41 54.43 14.34
CA LYS A 21 17.30 54.50 15.80
C LYS A 21 15.83 54.26 16.16
N THR A 22 15.52 53.04 16.57
CA THR A 22 14.21 52.69 17.14
C THR A 22 14.06 53.46 18.44
N LYS A 23 13.32 54.58 18.41
CA LYS A 23 12.89 55.29 19.61
C LYS A 23 11.92 54.39 20.37
N PHE A 24 12.36 53.78 21.45
CA PHE A 24 11.46 53.13 22.40
C PHE A 24 10.60 54.21 23.09
N PRO A 25 9.27 54.03 23.21
CA PRO A 25 8.48 54.85 24.11
C PRO A 25 8.82 54.47 25.56
N PRO A 26 8.84 55.43 26.51
CA PRO A 26 9.15 55.13 27.90
C PRO A 26 8.07 54.20 28.47
N ALA A 27 8.52 53.14 29.14
CA ALA A 27 7.65 52.14 29.74
C ALA A 27 6.63 52.79 30.69
N THR A 28 5.36 52.39 30.55
CA THR A 28 4.25 52.82 31.40
C THR A 28 4.52 52.40 32.84
N ALA A 29 4.83 53.37 33.71
CA ALA A 29 5.05 53.12 35.13
C ALA A 29 3.75 52.68 35.84
N CYS A 30 3.87 51.66 36.69
CA CYS A 30 2.80 51.15 37.56
C CYS A 30 2.45 52.22 38.61
N ARG A 31 1.18 52.63 38.71
CA ARG A 31 0.77 53.86 39.43
C ARG A 31 0.62 53.76 40.94
N ASP A 32 0.69 52.57 41.55
CA ASP A 32 0.37 52.41 42.98
C ASP A 32 1.52 51.77 43.79
N HIS A 33 2.66 52.45 43.84
CA HIS A 33 3.73 52.16 44.78
C HIS A 33 3.95 53.38 45.70
N ASN A 34 3.77 53.19 47.02
CA ASN A 34 3.82 54.24 48.05
C ASN A 34 5.23 54.80 48.33
N LYS A 35 6.21 54.60 47.45
CA LYS A 35 7.49 55.30 47.48
C LYS A 35 7.87 55.72 46.07
N ALA A 36 7.70 57.01 45.81
CA ALA A 36 8.33 57.83 44.78
C ALA A 36 8.76 57.12 43.49
N GLY A 37 7.81 56.65 42.67
CA GLY A 37 7.85 56.68 41.18
C GLY A 37 9.10 56.26 40.39
N GLN A 38 10.14 55.71 40.99
CA GLN A 38 11.45 55.44 40.36
C GLN A 38 11.92 53.99 40.54
N GLU A 39 11.30 53.22 41.44
CA GLU A 39 11.66 51.82 41.66
C GLU A 39 10.51 50.88 41.28
N MET A 40 10.79 50.03 40.29
CA MET A 40 9.95 48.88 39.97
C MET A 40 9.88 47.96 41.19
N CYS A 41 8.71 47.41 41.55
CA CYS A 41 8.64 46.41 42.62
C CYS A 41 9.58 45.23 42.31
N TYR A 42 9.98 44.46 43.34
CA TYR A 42 10.93 43.35 43.20
C TYR A 42 10.67 42.46 41.96
N VAL A 43 9.40 42.20 41.65
CA VAL A 43 8.97 41.41 40.49
C VAL A 43 9.18 42.14 39.15
N CYS A 44 8.96 43.46 39.11
CA CYS A 44 9.06 44.27 37.90
C CYS A 44 10.51 44.61 37.53
N LEU A 45 11.38 44.81 38.52
CA LEU A 45 12.83 45.01 38.33
C LEU A 45 13.48 43.75 37.74
N GLN A 46 13.09 42.59 38.25
CA GLN A 46 13.57 41.28 37.78
C GLN A 46 13.20 41.00 36.31
N ARG A 47 12.13 41.61 35.81
CA ARG A 47 11.67 41.47 34.42
C ARG A 47 12.47 42.35 33.45
N ALA A 48 12.83 43.57 33.85
CA ALA A 48 13.56 44.51 32.99
C ALA A 48 15.02 44.08 32.75
N GLN A 49 15.70 43.58 33.78
CA GLN A 49 17.11 43.16 33.70
C GLN A 49 17.34 41.91 32.84
N ARG A 50 16.30 41.15 32.51
CA ARG A 50 16.39 39.93 31.70
C ARG A 50 16.28 40.17 30.18
N ASN A 51 16.01 41.39 29.72
CA ASN A 51 15.79 41.67 28.30
C ASN A 51 17.06 42.16 27.57
N SER A 52 17.77 41.25 26.90
CA SER A 52 18.89 41.55 25.98
C SER A 52 18.40 41.68 24.52
N PRO A 53 18.93 42.62 23.69
CA PRO A 53 18.59 42.70 22.27
C PRO A 53 19.16 41.49 21.51
N LEU A 54 18.27 40.64 21.00
CA LEU A 54 18.63 39.40 20.29
C LEU A 54 18.83 39.67 18.78
N TYR A 55 19.94 39.19 18.21
CA TYR A 55 20.18 39.24 16.76
C TYR A 55 19.35 38.14 16.06
N TYR A 56 18.30 38.54 15.33
CA TYR A 56 17.27 37.62 14.83
C TYR A 56 17.66 36.81 13.59
N SER A 57 18.91 36.83 13.12
CA SER A 57 19.28 36.11 11.89
C SER A 57 19.32 34.59 12.10
N GLU A 58 19.93 34.13 13.19
CA GLU A 58 19.91 32.71 13.55
C GLU A 58 18.53 32.28 14.04
N GLU A 59 17.86 33.14 14.80
CA GLU A 59 16.48 32.95 15.24
C GLU A 59 15.51 32.83 14.07
N ARG A 60 15.71 33.58 12.97
CA ARG A 60 14.91 33.48 11.75
C ARG A 60 15.13 32.15 11.04
N LYS A 61 16.38 31.69 10.91
CA LYS A 61 16.67 30.38 10.32
C LYS A 61 16.09 29.24 11.15
N ARG A 62 16.18 29.33 12.48
CA ARG A 62 15.52 28.38 13.39
C ARG A 62 14.01 28.40 13.19
N ARG A 63 13.39 29.57 13.14
CA ARG A 63 11.95 29.71 12.84
C ARG A 63 11.56 29.13 11.50
N GLU A 64 12.32 29.36 10.44
CA GLU A 64 12.06 28.76 9.13
C GLU A 64 12.10 27.23 9.20
N THR A 65 13.08 26.64 9.90
CA THR A 65 13.14 25.19 10.08
C THR A 65 12.03 24.64 10.98
N GLU A 66 11.59 25.42 11.98
CA GLU A 66 10.46 25.09 12.84
C GLU A 66 9.13 25.18 12.09
N ASP A 67 8.97 26.20 11.24
CA ASP A 67 7.81 26.39 10.36
C ASP A 67 7.75 25.27 9.32
N GLU A 68 8.88 24.86 8.73
CA GLU A 68 8.93 23.70 7.83
C GLU A 68 8.53 22.40 8.53
N ARG A 69 9.04 22.16 9.74
CA ARG A 69 8.63 21.01 10.56
C ARG A 69 7.15 21.06 10.91
N LEU A 70 6.62 22.24 11.22
CA LEU A 70 5.21 22.45 11.51
C LEU A 70 4.34 22.18 10.28
N LEU A 71 4.77 22.62 9.10
CA LEU A 71 4.09 22.33 7.84
C LEU A 71 4.08 20.83 7.53
N GLN A 72 5.18 20.12 7.78
CA GLN A 72 5.24 18.66 7.63
C GLN A 72 4.29 17.95 8.60
N GLN A 73 4.25 18.37 9.87
CA GLN A 73 3.31 17.84 10.86
C GLN A 73 1.85 18.13 10.47
N TYR A 74 1.56 19.33 9.96
CA TYR A 74 0.24 19.70 9.47
C TYR A 74 -0.18 18.84 8.28
N GLN A 75 0.72 18.59 7.33
CA GLN A 75 0.46 17.73 6.18
C GLN A 75 0.17 16.29 6.63
N MET A 76 0.99 15.74 7.54
CA MET A 76 0.76 14.41 8.12
C MET A 76 -0.60 14.33 8.84
N LEU A 77 -0.97 15.35 9.62
CA LEU A 77 -2.26 15.39 10.31
C LEU A 77 -3.42 15.45 9.32
N LYS A 78 -3.26 16.22 8.23
CA LYS A 78 -4.25 16.29 7.14
C LYS A 78 -4.42 14.94 6.46
N ASP A 79 -3.33 14.25 6.17
CA ASP A 79 -3.36 12.92 5.56
C ASP A 79 -4.04 11.91 6.50
N GLN A 80 -3.72 11.94 7.80
CA GLN A 80 -4.43 11.15 8.81
C GLN A 80 -5.93 11.48 8.87
N GLU A 81 -6.31 12.76 8.83
CA GLU A 81 -7.71 13.16 8.80
C GLU A 81 -8.43 12.64 7.56
N THR A 82 -7.80 12.68 6.38
CA THR A 82 -8.37 12.12 5.15
C THR A 82 -8.55 10.60 5.25
N PHE A 83 -7.59 9.91 5.86
CA PHE A 83 -7.66 8.48 6.12
C PHE A 83 -8.81 8.15 7.08
N PHE A 84 -8.94 8.87 8.20
CA PHE A 84 -10.07 8.70 9.13
C PHE A 84 -11.41 9.00 8.47
N LYS A 85 -11.52 10.07 7.68
CA LYS A 85 -12.74 10.37 6.91
C LYS A 85 -13.09 9.24 5.94
N HIS A 86 -12.10 8.65 5.28
CA HIS A 86 -12.31 7.50 4.40
C HIS A 86 -12.78 6.27 5.18
N GLN A 87 -12.16 5.96 6.31
CA GLN A 87 -12.61 4.88 7.20
C GLN A 87 -14.05 5.08 7.69
N MET A 88 -14.40 6.30 8.13
CA MET A 88 -15.76 6.62 8.57
C MET A 88 -16.80 6.48 7.45
N ARG A 89 -16.47 6.91 6.21
CA ARG A 89 -17.34 6.68 5.05
C ARG A 89 -17.54 5.20 4.75
N ASN A 90 -16.48 4.40 4.87
CA ASN A 90 -16.57 2.96 4.68
C ASN A 90 -17.45 2.29 5.75
N LEU A 91 -17.31 2.70 7.02
CA LEU A 91 -18.18 2.22 8.11
C LEU A 91 -19.64 2.63 7.91
N ALA A 92 -19.90 3.89 7.55
CA ALA A 92 -21.25 4.37 7.24
C ALA A 92 -21.88 3.62 6.07
N SER A 93 -21.09 3.34 5.02
CA SER A 93 -21.54 2.53 3.88
C SER A 93 -21.87 1.09 4.31
N ARG A 94 -21.06 0.48 5.18
CA ARG A 94 -21.35 -0.84 5.76
C ARG A 94 -22.65 -0.84 6.58
N GLU A 95 -22.83 0.15 7.45
CA GLU A 95 -24.05 0.28 8.26
C GLU A 95 -25.29 0.47 7.37
N GLN A 96 -25.19 1.31 6.34
CA GLN A 96 -26.27 1.50 5.38
C GLN A 96 -26.58 0.21 4.61
N ASN A 97 -25.56 -0.51 4.18
CA ASN A 97 -25.72 -1.81 3.51
C ASN A 97 -26.35 -2.85 4.45
N GLN A 98 -26.02 -2.81 5.73
CA GLN A 98 -26.66 -3.67 6.74
C GLN A 98 -28.14 -3.32 6.92
N LYS A 99 -28.50 -2.03 6.99
CA LYS A 99 -29.90 -1.56 7.02
C LYS A 99 -30.66 -2.00 5.77
N ASN A 100 -30.05 -1.84 4.59
CA ASN A 100 -30.63 -2.29 3.32
C ASN A 100 -30.84 -3.80 3.30
N ALA A 101 -29.86 -4.58 3.78
CA ALA A 101 -29.97 -6.03 3.88
C ALA A 101 -31.09 -6.45 4.84
N ALA A 102 -31.19 -5.83 6.02
CA ALA A 102 -32.25 -6.09 6.98
C ALA A 102 -33.64 -5.74 6.42
N TYR A 103 -33.77 -4.59 5.73
CA TYR A 103 -34.99 -4.21 5.04
C TYR A 103 -35.37 -5.24 3.97
N ASN A 104 -34.43 -5.64 3.11
CA ASN A 104 -34.67 -6.62 2.06
C ASN A 104 -35.08 -7.99 2.64
N LEU A 105 -34.47 -8.40 3.75
CA LEU A 105 -34.86 -9.62 4.46
C LEU A 105 -36.27 -9.49 5.03
N GLY A 106 -36.62 -8.36 5.64
CA GLY A 106 -37.96 -8.08 6.16
C GLY A 106 -39.02 -8.08 5.06
N VAL A 107 -38.74 -7.46 3.91
CA VAL A 107 -39.62 -7.49 2.73
C VAL A 107 -39.76 -8.92 2.20
N ALA A 108 -38.65 -9.66 2.06
CA ALA A 108 -38.69 -11.05 1.62
C ALA A 108 -39.47 -11.94 2.59
N GLU A 109 -39.35 -11.70 3.89
CA GLU A 109 -40.12 -12.38 4.93
C GLU A 109 -41.60 -12.02 4.89
N ALA A 110 -41.97 -10.75 4.78
CA ALA A 110 -43.34 -10.31 4.62
C ALA A 110 -43.98 -10.91 3.35
N MET A 111 -43.26 -10.96 2.23
CA MET A 111 -43.71 -11.63 1.02
C MET A 111 -43.88 -13.14 1.22
N ARG A 112 -43.02 -13.81 1.99
CA ARG A 112 -43.19 -15.22 2.35
C ARG A 112 -44.41 -15.42 3.24
N ILE A 113 -44.61 -14.57 4.25
CA ILE A 113 -45.76 -14.61 5.15
C ILE A 113 -47.05 -14.42 4.35
N HIS A 114 -47.15 -13.38 3.52
CA HIS A 114 -48.34 -13.16 2.68
C HIS A 114 -48.59 -14.30 1.68
N LYS A 115 -47.55 -14.96 1.15
CA LYS A 115 -47.73 -16.16 0.33
C LYS A 115 -48.20 -17.38 1.13
N ASN A 116 -47.85 -17.43 2.41
CA ASN A 116 -48.19 -18.52 3.32
C ASN A 116 -49.48 -18.26 4.12
N GLU A 117 -49.97 -17.02 4.16
CA GLU A 117 -51.29 -16.64 4.64
C GLU A 117 -52.31 -17.31 3.71
N LYS A 118 -52.82 -18.44 4.18
CA LYS A 118 -53.93 -19.12 3.49
C LYS A 118 -55.15 -18.19 3.57
N PRO A 119 -55.93 -18.06 2.48
CA PRO A 119 -57.24 -17.42 2.55
C PRO A 119 -58.01 -18.04 3.71
N GLU A 120 -58.75 -17.25 4.48
CA GLU A 120 -59.53 -17.69 5.63
C GLU A 120 -60.57 -18.73 5.18
N PHE A 121 -60.13 -19.99 5.11
CA PHE A 121 -60.91 -21.10 4.62
C PHE A 121 -61.84 -21.50 5.76
N TYR A 122 -63.14 -21.52 5.46
CA TYR A 122 -64.21 -21.99 6.33
C TYR A 122 -63.75 -23.22 7.11
N LYS A 123 -63.94 -23.19 8.44
CA LYS A 123 -63.63 -24.29 9.37
C LYS A 123 -64.41 -25.56 9.00
N SER A 124 -63.94 -26.31 8.00
CA SER A 124 -64.30 -27.71 7.83
C SER A 124 -63.19 -28.54 8.44
N PHE A 125 -63.41 -28.95 9.68
CA PHE A 125 -62.59 -29.88 10.45
C PHE A 125 -62.31 -31.16 9.65
N LEU A 126 -61.13 -31.29 9.04
CA LEU A 126 -60.60 -32.58 8.61
C LEU A 126 -59.08 -32.64 8.84
N PHE A 127 -58.75 -32.88 10.12
CA PHE A 127 -57.52 -33.49 10.64
C PHE A 127 -56.17 -32.81 10.35
N ASP A 128 -55.74 -31.93 11.26
CA ASP A 128 -54.39 -31.35 11.35
C ASP A 128 -53.24 -32.39 11.45
N LYS A 129 -53.56 -33.67 11.72
CA LYS A 129 -52.57 -34.77 11.83
C LYS A 129 -52.53 -35.69 10.61
N ARG A 130 -53.22 -35.39 9.51
CA ARG A 130 -53.14 -36.23 8.31
C ARG A 130 -51.79 -36.02 7.62
N PRO A 131 -50.96 -37.07 7.43
CA PRO A 131 -49.74 -36.92 6.63
C PRO A 131 -50.11 -36.43 5.22
N PHE A 132 -49.35 -35.45 4.71
CA PHE A 132 -49.55 -34.88 3.36
C PHE A 132 -49.84 -35.98 2.34
N SER A 133 -50.88 -35.79 1.52
CA SER A 133 -51.27 -36.77 0.50
C SER A 133 -50.05 -37.09 -0.39
N PRO A 134 -49.95 -38.32 -0.90
CA PRO A 134 -48.88 -38.72 -1.80
C PRO A 134 -48.68 -37.76 -2.98
N GLU A 135 -49.75 -37.14 -3.50
CA GLU A 135 -49.66 -36.20 -4.64
C GLU A 135 -48.93 -34.90 -4.27
N ILE A 136 -49.19 -34.33 -3.09
CA ILE A 136 -48.53 -33.09 -2.65
C ILE A 136 -47.04 -33.33 -2.39
N LYS A 137 -46.68 -34.53 -1.91
CA LYS A 137 -45.27 -34.94 -1.77
C LYS A 137 -44.61 -35.13 -3.14
N ALA A 138 -45.34 -35.63 -4.14
CA ALA A 138 -44.84 -35.79 -5.50
C ALA A 138 -44.52 -34.44 -6.16
N LEU A 139 -45.41 -33.44 -6.02
CA LEU A 139 -45.19 -32.09 -6.56
C LEU A 139 -43.95 -31.41 -5.97
N LYS A 140 -43.76 -31.47 -4.65
CA LYS A 140 -42.56 -30.90 -4.01
C LYS A 140 -41.27 -31.62 -4.42
N ARG A 141 -41.33 -32.92 -4.67
CA ARG A 141 -40.20 -33.70 -5.19
C ARG A 141 -39.86 -33.29 -6.62
N GLU A 142 -40.87 -33.03 -7.44
CA GLU A 142 -40.70 -32.55 -8.82
C GLU A 142 -40.05 -31.15 -8.84
N GLU A 143 -40.51 -30.22 -8.01
CA GLU A 143 -39.88 -28.89 -7.87
C GLU A 143 -38.41 -29.01 -7.43
N HIS A 144 -38.13 -29.89 -6.48
CA HIS A 144 -36.77 -30.14 -6.01
C HIS A 144 -35.90 -30.74 -7.12
N PHE A 145 -36.44 -31.70 -7.89
CA PHE A 145 -35.78 -32.30 -9.04
C PHE A 145 -35.45 -31.26 -10.11
N GLN A 146 -36.39 -30.38 -10.45
CA GLN A 146 -36.15 -29.29 -11.40
C GLN A 146 -35.10 -28.30 -10.92
N SER A 147 -35.07 -27.98 -9.62
CA SER A 147 -34.02 -27.14 -9.04
C SER A 147 -32.64 -27.79 -9.14
N LEU A 148 -32.54 -29.10 -8.90
CA LEU A 148 -31.30 -29.86 -9.05
C LEU A 148 -30.82 -29.89 -10.51
N LEU A 149 -31.74 -30.10 -11.46
CA LEU A 149 -31.41 -30.04 -12.90
C LEU A 149 -30.83 -28.68 -13.30
N LYS A 150 -31.48 -27.58 -12.88
CA LYS A 150 -30.96 -26.22 -13.12
C LYS A 150 -29.58 -26.01 -12.51
N GLN A 151 -29.33 -26.57 -11.33
CA GLN A 151 -28.01 -26.49 -10.69
C GLN A 151 -26.93 -27.25 -11.49
N MET A 152 -27.26 -28.44 -12.00
CA MET A 152 -26.37 -29.21 -12.86
C MET A 152 -26.06 -28.49 -14.16
N ASP A 153 -27.06 -27.89 -14.82
CA ASP A 153 -26.86 -27.13 -16.05
C ASP A 153 -26.00 -25.88 -15.82
N ASN A 154 -26.24 -25.17 -14.72
CA ASN A 154 -25.41 -24.02 -14.35
C ASN A 154 -23.96 -24.43 -14.08
N ARG A 155 -23.74 -25.59 -13.46
CA ARG A 155 -22.38 -26.12 -13.25
C ARG A 155 -21.71 -26.47 -14.58
N ARG A 156 -22.40 -27.17 -15.48
CA ARG A 156 -21.88 -27.51 -16.82
C ARG A 156 -21.53 -26.27 -17.63
N LYS A 157 -22.40 -25.25 -17.64
CA LYS A 157 -22.14 -23.98 -18.32
C LYS A 157 -20.90 -23.27 -17.79
N LYS A 158 -20.70 -23.27 -16.46
CA LYS A 158 -19.49 -22.69 -15.86
C LYS A 158 -18.23 -23.44 -16.26
N GLU A 159 -18.28 -24.78 -16.26
CA GLU A 159 -17.15 -25.62 -16.67
C GLU A 159 -16.81 -25.41 -18.15
N LEU A 160 -17.81 -25.27 -19.03
CA LEU A 160 -17.62 -24.93 -20.44
C LEU A 160 -16.96 -23.56 -20.62
N ASN A 161 -17.53 -22.51 -20.02
CA ASN A 161 -16.97 -21.15 -20.12
C ASN A 161 -15.54 -21.08 -19.56
N GLN A 162 -15.23 -21.82 -18.49
CA GLN A 162 -13.87 -21.89 -17.97
C GLN A 162 -12.91 -22.56 -18.95
N ARG A 163 -13.36 -23.58 -19.67
CA ARG A 163 -12.56 -24.24 -20.71
C ARG A 163 -12.32 -23.29 -21.88
N GLU A 164 -13.37 -22.65 -22.39
CA GLU A 164 -13.27 -21.68 -23.49
C GLU A 164 -12.34 -20.51 -23.13
N ASN A 165 -12.43 -19.99 -21.89
CA ASN A 165 -11.53 -18.94 -21.44
C ASN A 165 -10.08 -19.41 -21.37
N LYS A 166 -9.81 -20.63 -20.91
CA LYS A 166 -8.45 -21.20 -20.90
C LYS A 166 -7.89 -21.35 -22.32
N GLU A 167 -8.69 -21.89 -23.23
CA GLU A 167 -8.30 -22.02 -24.65
C GLU A 167 -8.04 -20.66 -25.30
N LEU A 168 -8.84 -19.65 -24.98
CA LEU A 168 -8.62 -18.28 -25.46
C LEU A 168 -7.29 -17.72 -24.96
N MET A 169 -6.98 -17.89 -23.66
CA MET A 169 -5.71 -17.43 -23.09
C MET A 169 -4.53 -18.14 -23.73
N GLU A 170 -4.59 -19.46 -23.91
CA GLU A 170 -3.53 -20.24 -24.56
C GLU A 170 -3.28 -19.77 -26.01
N ARG A 171 -4.35 -19.48 -26.77
CA ARG A 171 -4.21 -18.94 -28.13
C ARG A 171 -3.58 -17.56 -28.15
N LEU A 172 -3.92 -16.69 -27.19
CA LEU A 172 -3.32 -15.37 -27.07
C LEU A 172 -1.83 -15.46 -26.76
N GLU A 173 -1.45 -16.33 -25.82
CA GLU A 173 -0.04 -16.59 -25.50
C GLU A 173 0.73 -17.13 -26.71
N GLN A 174 0.12 -18.04 -27.48
CA GLN A 174 0.73 -18.56 -28.70
C GLN A 174 0.96 -17.46 -29.74
N VAL A 175 -0.03 -16.58 -29.96
CA VAL A 175 0.10 -15.46 -30.90
C VAL A 175 1.23 -14.52 -30.47
N GLN A 176 1.27 -14.14 -29.19
CA GLN A 176 2.34 -13.29 -28.65
C GLN A 176 3.72 -13.91 -28.88
N LEU A 177 3.88 -15.21 -28.58
CA LEU A 177 5.15 -15.91 -28.81
C LEU A 177 5.54 -15.93 -30.29
N THR A 178 4.59 -16.11 -31.20
CA THR A 178 4.87 -16.09 -32.64
C THR A 178 5.28 -14.70 -33.14
N GLU A 179 4.66 -13.64 -32.61
CA GLU A 179 5.03 -12.26 -32.92
C GLU A 179 6.44 -11.94 -32.41
N GLU A 180 6.78 -12.36 -31.19
CA GLU A 180 8.12 -12.20 -30.64
C GLU A 180 9.19 -12.94 -31.45
N LEU A 181 8.92 -14.19 -31.85
CA LEU A 181 9.82 -14.97 -32.69
C LEU A 181 9.98 -14.34 -34.09
N ALA A 182 8.92 -13.81 -34.67
CA ALA A 182 8.97 -13.10 -35.95
C ALA A 182 9.81 -11.82 -35.83
N ALA A 183 9.62 -11.04 -34.77
CA ALA A 183 10.41 -9.84 -34.49
C ALA A 183 11.91 -10.17 -34.30
N GLN A 184 12.23 -11.24 -33.57
CA GLN A 184 13.60 -11.72 -33.42
C GLN A 184 14.23 -12.13 -34.76
N ARG A 185 13.49 -12.86 -35.60
CA ARG A 185 13.96 -13.26 -36.94
C ARG A 185 14.18 -12.05 -37.85
N ALA A 186 13.26 -11.08 -37.84
CA ALA A 186 13.40 -9.86 -38.62
C ALA A 186 14.67 -9.09 -38.21
N LYS A 187 14.88 -8.93 -36.90
CA LYS A 187 16.09 -8.29 -36.36
C LYS A 187 17.37 -9.04 -36.76
N TYR A 188 17.37 -10.37 -36.68
CA TYR A 188 18.51 -11.17 -37.11
C TYR A 188 18.84 -10.99 -38.60
N ILE A 189 17.81 -10.95 -39.46
CA ILE A 189 18.00 -10.72 -40.90
C ILE A 189 18.56 -9.32 -41.15
N GLU A 190 18.03 -8.28 -40.49
CA GLU A 190 18.57 -6.92 -40.60
C GLU A 190 20.04 -6.84 -40.18
N ASP A 191 20.39 -7.46 -39.06
CA ASP A 191 21.77 -7.47 -38.56
C ASP A 191 22.70 -8.22 -39.52
N LYS A 192 22.25 -9.35 -40.08
CA LYS A 192 22.98 -10.07 -41.14
C LYS A 192 23.15 -9.24 -42.40
N MET A 193 22.12 -8.52 -42.84
CA MET A 193 22.22 -7.62 -43.99
C MET A 193 23.26 -6.51 -43.73
N LYS A 194 23.22 -5.86 -42.57
CA LYS A 194 24.21 -4.84 -42.18
C LYS A 194 25.63 -5.42 -42.15
N GLU A 195 25.81 -6.63 -41.62
CA GLU A 195 27.10 -7.32 -41.60
C GLU A 195 27.61 -7.61 -43.02
N THR A 196 26.76 -8.12 -43.90
CA THR A 196 27.13 -8.37 -45.31
C THR A 196 27.46 -7.10 -46.07
N GLU A 197 26.76 -5.99 -45.82
CA GLU A 197 27.09 -4.70 -46.40
C GLU A 197 28.44 -4.17 -45.91
N CYS A 198 28.71 -4.28 -44.61
CA CYS A 198 30.01 -3.92 -44.04
C CYS A 198 31.15 -4.74 -44.67
N TYR A 199 30.95 -6.06 -44.80
CA TYR A 199 31.93 -6.94 -45.43
C TYR A 199 32.16 -6.60 -46.91
N LYS A 200 31.07 -6.36 -47.66
CA LYS A 200 31.16 -5.93 -49.06
C LYS A 200 31.93 -4.62 -49.21
N ARG A 201 31.65 -3.62 -48.37
CA ARG A 201 32.40 -2.35 -48.36
C ARG A 201 33.90 -2.57 -48.09
N ALA A 202 34.25 -3.51 -47.20
CA ALA A 202 35.64 -3.85 -46.93
C ALA A 202 36.31 -4.54 -48.14
N LEU A 203 35.64 -5.48 -48.80
CA LEU A 203 36.15 -6.12 -50.03
C LEU A 203 36.30 -5.12 -51.18
N ASP A 204 35.33 -4.24 -51.40
CA ASP A 204 35.41 -3.21 -52.44
C ASP A 204 36.61 -2.27 -52.19
N ALA A 205 36.91 -1.95 -50.93
CA ALA A 205 38.11 -1.22 -50.56
C ALA A 205 39.39 -2.02 -50.83
N GLN A 206 39.40 -3.33 -50.56
CA GLN A 206 40.54 -4.20 -50.89
C GLN A 206 40.77 -4.29 -52.40
N ILE A 207 39.71 -4.43 -53.21
CA ILE A 207 39.80 -4.52 -54.67
C ILE A 207 40.30 -3.20 -55.26
N LYS A 208 39.80 -2.05 -54.77
CA LYS A 208 40.32 -0.72 -55.18
C LYS A 208 41.81 -0.55 -54.88
N ASN A 209 42.34 -1.27 -53.88
CA ASN A 209 43.74 -1.23 -53.47
C ASN A 209 44.55 -2.45 -53.96
N LYS A 210 43.98 -3.32 -54.82
CA LYS A 210 44.61 -4.56 -55.29
C LYS A 210 45.51 -4.29 -56.51
N PHE A 211 46.78 -4.67 -56.40
CA PHE A 211 47.75 -4.62 -57.51
C PHE A 211 47.43 -5.70 -58.59
N PRO A 212 47.79 -5.50 -59.87
CA PRO A 212 47.47 -6.44 -60.96
C PRO A 212 47.99 -7.86 -60.73
N GLN A 213 47.19 -8.89 -61.04
CA GLN A 213 47.52 -10.30 -60.86
C GLN A 213 48.40 -10.86 -62.00
N LEU A 214 49.29 -11.81 -61.63
CA LEU A 214 50.09 -12.65 -62.53
C LEU A 214 49.21 -13.70 -63.29
N PRO A 215 49.70 -14.32 -64.38
CA PRO A 215 48.90 -15.11 -65.32
C PRO A 215 48.36 -16.45 -64.78
N ILE A 216 47.24 -16.89 -65.36
CA ILE A 216 46.44 -18.09 -65.04
C ILE A 216 47.16 -19.39 -65.43
N SER A 217 47.12 -20.42 -64.56
CA SER A 217 47.57 -21.79 -64.87
C SER A 217 46.48 -22.61 -65.57
N GLU A 218 46.87 -23.41 -66.56
CA GLU A 218 46.00 -24.28 -67.35
C GLU A 218 45.56 -25.57 -66.61
N PRO A 219 44.38 -26.15 -66.88
CA PRO A 219 43.91 -27.39 -66.28
C PRO A 219 44.35 -28.66 -67.04
N ASP A 220 44.69 -29.71 -66.28
CA ASP A 220 45.14 -31.01 -66.77
C ASP A 220 44.00 -32.04 -66.94
N SER A 221 44.17 -32.83 -68.03
CA SER A 221 43.73 -34.19 -68.36
C SER A 221 42.25 -34.63 -68.43
N PHE A 222 42.00 -35.49 -69.44
CA PHE A 222 40.74 -36.14 -69.84
C PHE A 222 40.71 -37.62 -69.40
N GLU A 223 40.61 -37.90 -68.11
CA GLU A 223 40.30 -39.27 -67.64
C GLU A 223 38.87 -39.37 -67.08
N PRO A 224 38.13 -40.47 -67.35
CA PRO A 224 36.83 -40.71 -66.74
C PRO A 224 37.02 -41.03 -65.24
N ILE A 225 36.77 -40.01 -64.42
CA ILE A 225 36.58 -40.13 -62.98
C ILE A 225 35.20 -40.81 -62.80
N PHE A 226 35.09 -41.91 -62.05
CA PHE A 226 33.87 -42.68 -61.65
C PHE A 226 33.67 -44.11 -62.24
N GLY A 227 34.38 -45.09 -61.65
CA GLY A 227 33.87 -46.12 -60.71
C GLY A 227 32.64 -46.98 -61.06
N GLU A 228 32.87 -48.23 -61.50
CA GLU A 228 31.94 -49.36 -61.46
C GLU A 228 31.92 -49.98 -60.05
N ASN A 229 30.76 -50.12 -59.39
CA ASN A 229 30.41 -51.15 -58.38
C ASN A 229 29.05 -50.84 -57.69
N GLU A 230 27.94 -51.21 -58.33
CA GLU A 230 26.58 -51.05 -57.80
C GLU A 230 26.29 -51.94 -56.56
N ASP A 231 26.92 -53.12 -56.45
CA ASP A 231 26.66 -54.06 -55.34
C ASP A 231 27.21 -53.57 -53.99
N ASP A 232 28.35 -52.86 -53.99
CA ASP A 232 28.92 -52.25 -52.79
C ASP A 232 28.02 -51.13 -52.24
N LEU A 233 27.32 -50.41 -53.13
CA LEU A 233 26.36 -49.36 -52.75
C LEU A 233 25.15 -49.95 -52.01
N TRP A 234 24.65 -51.12 -52.41
CA TRP A 234 23.51 -51.78 -51.76
C TRP A 234 23.86 -52.35 -50.38
N VAL A 235 25.06 -52.92 -50.23
CA VAL A 235 25.56 -53.36 -48.92
C VAL A 235 25.75 -52.16 -47.97
N GLU A 236 26.28 -51.06 -48.47
CA GLU A 236 26.49 -49.84 -47.69
C GLU A 236 25.17 -49.16 -47.30
N LYS A 237 24.16 -49.21 -48.17
CA LYS A 237 22.80 -48.74 -47.86
C LYS A 237 22.17 -49.54 -46.72
N ARG A 238 22.27 -50.88 -46.76
CA ARG A 238 21.73 -51.76 -45.71
C ARG A 238 22.42 -51.54 -44.36
N LYS A 239 23.75 -51.33 -44.35
CA LYS A 239 24.49 -50.96 -43.13
C LYS A 239 24.03 -49.61 -42.56
N ARG A 240 23.84 -48.61 -43.43
CA ARG A 240 23.32 -47.29 -43.04
C ARG A 240 21.92 -47.38 -42.41
N GLU A 241 21.02 -48.18 -42.99
CA GLU A 241 19.68 -48.41 -42.45
C GLU A 241 19.71 -49.09 -41.06
N GLN A 242 20.56 -50.11 -40.88
CA GLN A 242 20.75 -50.76 -39.57
C GLN A 242 21.32 -49.81 -38.51
N ASN A 243 22.31 -48.99 -38.88
CA ASN A 243 22.89 -47.99 -38.00
C ASN A 243 21.86 -46.91 -37.61
N TYR A 244 21.02 -46.49 -38.56
CA TYR A 244 19.94 -45.55 -38.32
C TYR A 244 18.91 -46.11 -37.32
N MET A 245 18.47 -47.36 -37.53
CA MET A 245 17.56 -48.04 -36.61
C MET A 245 18.16 -48.17 -35.20
N LYS A 246 19.44 -48.55 -35.10
CA LYS A 246 20.16 -48.62 -33.82
C LYS A 246 20.20 -47.25 -33.12
N HIS A 247 20.53 -46.20 -33.86
CA HIS A 247 20.56 -44.82 -33.34
C HIS A 247 19.17 -44.36 -32.85
N GLN A 248 18.10 -44.70 -33.57
CA GLN A 248 16.73 -44.39 -33.13
C GLN A 248 16.39 -45.08 -31.80
N LEU A 249 16.71 -46.37 -31.66
CA LEU A 249 16.49 -47.12 -30.41
C LEU A 249 17.30 -46.55 -29.24
N GLU A 250 18.57 -46.21 -29.46
CA GLU A 250 19.42 -45.59 -28.45
C GLU A 250 18.89 -44.21 -28.03
N THR A 251 18.41 -43.41 -29.00
CA THR A 251 17.83 -42.09 -28.73
C THR A 251 16.53 -42.23 -27.92
N ALA A 252 15.65 -43.15 -28.28
CA ALA A 252 14.44 -43.44 -27.53
C ALA A 252 14.76 -43.92 -26.09
N ALA A 253 15.77 -44.78 -25.93
CA ALA A 253 16.22 -45.23 -24.61
C ALA A 253 16.81 -44.08 -23.77
N LYS A 254 17.60 -43.19 -24.38
CA LYS A 254 18.12 -41.97 -23.73
C LYS A 254 16.99 -41.05 -23.28
N HIS A 255 15.97 -40.82 -24.13
CA HIS A 255 14.81 -40.02 -23.76
C HIS A 255 14.04 -40.63 -22.58
N LYS A 256 13.82 -41.95 -22.57
CA LYS A 256 13.18 -42.63 -21.42
C LYS A 256 13.99 -42.47 -20.14
N ARG A 257 15.32 -42.65 -20.20
CA ARG A 257 16.21 -42.44 -19.05
C ARG A 257 16.14 -41.01 -18.53
N LYS A 258 16.18 -40.03 -19.43
CA LYS A 258 16.07 -38.60 -19.08
C LYS A 258 14.73 -38.30 -18.40
N ALA A 259 13.62 -38.79 -18.96
CA ALA A 259 12.29 -38.59 -18.37
C ALA A 259 12.18 -39.17 -16.95
N ILE A 260 12.76 -40.36 -16.71
CA ILE A 260 12.80 -40.97 -15.37
C ILE A 260 13.64 -40.11 -14.40
N LEU A 261 14.80 -39.60 -14.84
CA LEU A 261 15.63 -38.73 -14.02
C LEU A 261 14.93 -37.42 -13.68
N ASP A 262 14.29 -36.80 -14.66
CA ASP A 262 13.51 -35.57 -14.47
C ASP A 262 12.37 -35.81 -13.46
N GLN A 263 11.64 -36.93 -13.59
CA GLN A 263 10.59 -37.32 -12.65
C GLN A 263 11.11 -37.53 -11.21
N LEU A 264 12.29 -38.13 -11.04
CA LEU A 264 12.90 -38.32 -9.71
C LEU A 264 13.33 -36.99 -9.07
N VAL A 265 13.81 -36.05 -9.89
CA VAL A 265 14.16 -34.70 -9.43
C VAL A 265 12.91 -33.96 -8.98
N ASP A 266 11.82 -34.04 -9.74
CA ASP A 266 10.56 -33.39 -9.39
C ASP A 266 9.94 -34.00 -8.13
N GLN A 267 9.93 -35.32 -7.99
CA GLN A 267 9.51 -35.98 -6.74
C GLN A 267 10.31 -35.50 -5.52
N ARG A 268 11.63 -35.31 -5.67
CA ARG A 268 12.47 -34.79 -4.58
C ARG A 268 12.12 -33.34 -4.25
N ARG A 269 11.81 -32.51 -5.25
CA ARG A 269 11.35 -31.12 -5.04
C ARG A 269 10.01 -31.08 -4.33
N ASP A 270 9.07 -31.93 -4.74
CA ASP A 270 7.74 -32.02 -4.13
C ASP A 270 7.83 -32.43 -2.65
N LEU A 271 8.67 -33.43 -2.33
CA LEU A 271 8.90 -33.84 -0.94
C LEU A 271 9.49 -32.71 -0.09
N LEU A 272 10.45 -31.96 -0.62
CA LEU A 272 11.01 -30.78 0.05
C LEU A 272 9.96 -29.70 0.29
N MET A 273 9.12 -29.42 -0.71
CA MET A 273 8.01 -28.47 -0.60
C MET A 273 7.00 -28.89 0.48
N LEU A 274 6.62 -30.17 0.52
CA LEU A 274 5.71 -30.71 1.53
C LEU A 274 6.31 -30.61 2.94
N GLN A 275 7.60 -30.93 3.10
CA GLN A 275 8.29 -30.80 4.38
C GLN A 275 8.36 -29.34 4.85
N ASN A 276 8.62 -28.40 3.94
CA ASN A 276 8.63 -26.97 4.26
C ASN A 276 7.23 -26.48 4.66
N THR A 277 6.21 -26.85 3.89
CA THR A 277 4.80 -26.51 4.18
C THR A 277 4.37 -27.02 5.56
N GLN A 278 4.77 -28.26 5.91
CA GLN A 278 4.48 -28.82 7.22
C GLN A 278 5.16 -28.03 8.35
N LYS A 279 6.43 -27.63 8.16
CA LYS A 279 7.16 -26.81 9.13
C LYS A 279 6.54 -25.43 9.30
N GLU A 280 6.16 -24.78 8.21
CA GLU A 280 5.49 -23.48 8.22
C GLU A 280 4.15 -23.56 8.97
N HIS A 281 3.32 -24.55 8.65
CA HIS A 281 2.05 -24.76 9.35
C HIS A 281 2.22 -24.98 10.86
N LEU A 282 3.26 -25.72 11.27
CA LEU A 282 3.58 -25.89 12.68
C LEU A 282 4.06 -24.58 13.33
N ALA A 283 4.89 -23.81 12.63
CA ALA A 283 5.35 -22.50 13.09
C ALA A 283 4.19 -21.51 13.25
N ASP A 284 3.25 -21.47 12.30
CA ASP A 284 2.05 -20.63 12.37
C ASP A 284 1.16 -20.99 13.56
N ARG A 285 0.94 -22.29 13.78
CA ARG A 285 0.18 -22.77 14.93
C ARG A 285 0.84 -22.37 16.26
N ASN A 286 2.17 -22.47 16.34
CA ASN A 286 2.91 -22.04 17.52
C ASN A 286 2.83 -20.52 17.70
N ALA A 287 2.99 -19.74 16.64
CA ALA A 287 2.89 -18.29 16.68
C ALA A 287 1.50 -17.81 17.12
N GLU A 288 0.43 -18.49 16.70
CA GLU A 288 -0.93 -18.20 17.15
C GLU A 288 -1.11 -18.50 18.64
N LEU A 289 -0.62 -19.64 19.12
CA LEU A 289 -0.64 -19.97 20.54
C LEU A 289 0.14 -18.94 21.36
N GLU A 290 1.30 -18.51 20.89
CA GLU A 290 2.07 -17.46 21.55
C GLU A 290 1.35 -16.11 21.56
N ARG A 291 0.66 -15.74 20.47
CA ARG A 291 -0.15 -14.51 20.42
C ARG A 291 -1.26 -14.54 21.47
N VAL A 292 -1.99 -15.65 21.54
CA VAL A 292 -3.06 -15.83 22.52
C VAL A 292 -2.51 -15.83 23.94
N ASN A 293 -1.38 -16.51 24.18
CA ASN A 293 -0.74 -16.54 25.50
C ASN A 293 -0.27 -15.15 25.94
N ARG A 294 0.36 -14.37 25.04
CA ARG A 294 0.76 -12.99 25.33
C ARG A 294 -0.44 -12.11 25.66
N MET A 295 -1.53 -12.23 24.91
CA MET A 295 -2.77 -11.50 25.18
C MET A 295 -3.35 -11.87 26.55
N ASN A 296 -3.46 -13.17 26.85
CA ASN A 296 -3.96 -13.64 28.15
C ASN A 296 -3.09 -13.17 29.31
N GLN A 297 -1.76 -13.21 29.16
CA GLN A 297 -0.83 -12.73 30.17
C GLN A 297 -0.99 -11.21 30.40
N SER A 298 -1.11 -10.42 29.34
CA SER A 298 -1.34 -8.97 29.46
C SER A 298 -2.66 -8.65 30.17
N LEU A 299 -3.73 -9.40 29.87
CA LEU A 299 -5.03 -9.23 30.52
C LEU A 299 -4.96 -9.63 32.00
N GLN A 300 -4.22 -10.67 32.33
CA GLN A 300 -4.00 -11.08 33.72
C GLN A 300 -3.25 -10.00 34.49
N GLU A 301 -2.16 -9.47 33.94
CA GLU A 301 -1.40 -8.38 34.56
C GLU A 301 -2.24 -7.11 34.72
N ASP A 302 -3.04 -6.75 33.72
CA ASP A 302 -3.95 -5.60 33.78
C ASP A 302 -5.02 -5.79 34.86
N TRP A 303 -5.53 -7.03 35.00
CA TRP A 303 -6.52 -7.37 36.03
C TRP A 303 -5.91 -7.30 37.43
N GLU A 304 -4.71 -7.85 37.63
CA GLU A 304 -3.96 -7.76 38.88
C GLU A 304 -3.66 -6.31 39.26
N ARG A 305 -3.18 -5.49 38.32
CA ARG A 305 -2.96 -4.04 38.50
C ARG A 305 -4.26 -3.32 38.86
N SER A 306 -5.36 -3.63 38.18
CA SER A 306 -6.66 -3.02 38.45
C SER A 306 -7.21 -3.39 39.83
N ALA A 307 -7.00 -4.64 40.25
CA ALA A 307 -7.38 -5.11 41.57
C ALA A 307 -6.58 -4.42 42.68
N GLU A 308 -5.26 -4.23 42.49
CA GLU A 308 -4.43 -3.45 43.41
C GLU A 308 -4.86 -1.99 43.47
N MET A 309 -5.07 -1.33 42.32
CA MET A 309 -5.53 0.06 42.26
C MET A 309 -6.91 0.25 42.91
N LYS A 310 -7.79 -0.75 42.83
CA LYS A 310 -9.07 -0.73 43.57
C LYS A 310 -8.83 -0.82 45.08
N ARG A 311 -8.00 -1.77 45.54
CA ARG A 311 -7.65 -1.89 46.96
C ARG A 311 -7.05 -0.60 47.52
N GLN A 312 -6.17 0.04 46.76
CA GLN A 312 -5.57 1.31 47.14
C GLN A 312 -6.60 2.43 47.25
N ARG A 313 -7.51 2.57 46.27
CA ARG A 313 -8.61 3.54 46.33
C ARG A 313 -9.54 3.29 47.52
N ASP A 314 -9.90 2.03 47.77
CA ASP A 314 -10.74 1.68 48.91
C ASP A 314 -10.06 2.02 50.26
N LEU A 315 -8.72 1.95 50.33
CA LEU A 315 -7.94 2.37 51.50
C LEU A 315 -7.88 3.89 51.64
N GLU A 316 -7.67 4.62 50.54
CA GLU A 316 -7.67 6.08 50.48
C GLU A 316 -9.04 6.67 50.83
N GLU A 317 -10.12 6.07 50.34
CA GLU A 317 -11.50 6.45 50.68
C GLU A 317 -11.75 6.26 52.17
N LYS A 318 -11.39 5.10 52.74
CA LYS A 318 -11.47 4.87 54.20
C LYS A 318 -10.58 5.82 55.00
N ALA A 319 -9.43 6.23 54.47
CA ALA A 319 -8.55 7.19 55.12
C ALA A 319 -9.14 8.61 55.07
N PHE A 320 -9.75 8.97 53.94
CA PHE A 320 -10.46 10.22 53.74
C PHE A 320 -11.68 10.33 54.67
N GLU A 321 -12.51 9.28 54.76
CA GLU A 321 -13.64 9.22 55.70
C GLU A 321 -13.21 9.36 57.16
N ARG A 322 -12.01 8.88 57.53
CA ARG A 322 -11.47 8.98 58.90
C ARG A 322 -10.80 10.34 59.19
N ALA A 323 -10.44 11.11 58.18
CA ALA A 323 -9.76 12.39 58.36
C ALA A 323 -10.79 13.52 58.57
N ALA A 324 -10.77 14.15 59.74
CA ALA A 324 -11.65 15.27 60.04
C ALA A 324 -11.21 16.57 59.33
N ASP A 325 -12.08 17.13 58.48
CA ASP A 325 -12.32 18.54 58.11
C ASP A 325 -11.16 19.55 57.90
N LYS A 326 -9.89 19.17 57.71
CA LYS A 326 -8.78 20.17 57.58
C LYS A 326 -7.76 19.96 56.45
N LEU A 327 -8.20 19.57 55.25
CA LEU A 327 -7.31 19.27 54.11
C LEU A 327 -7.53 20.12 52.84
N PHE A 328 -8.45 21.09 52.83
CA PHE A 328 -8.69 21.87 51.62
C PHE A 328 -7.59 22.92 51.39
N LEU A 329 -7.05 22.98 50.16
CA LEU A 329 -5.97 23.89 49.76
C LEU A 329 -6.30 25.38 49.99
N LEU A 330 -7.60 25.70 50.03
CA LEU A 330 -8.11 27.03 50.36
C LEU A 330 -7.76 27.46 51.79
N ASP A 331 -7.79 26.52 52.76
CA ASP A 331 -7.40 26.79 54.15
C ASP A 331 -5.89 27.01 54.31
N GLN A 332 -5.07 26.50 53.38
CA GLN A 332 -3.60 26.63 53.46
C GLN A 332 -3.06 27.95 52.90
N CYS A 333 -3.86 28.70 52.14
CA CYS A 333 -3.44 29.91 51.42
C CYS A 333 -3.70 31.22 52.18
N GLU A 334 -4.37 31.18 53.33
CA GLU A 334 -4.66 32.39 54.14
C GLU A 334 -3.41 33.08 54.72
N LYS A 335 -2.25 32.42 54.70
CA LYS A 335 -1.03 32.88 55.39
C LYS A 335 -0.13 33.89 54.66
N TYR A 336 -0.40 34.26 53.39
CA TYR A 336 0.48 35.19 52.62
C TYR A 336 -0.24 36.45 52.13
N GLN A 337 0.32 37.63 52.44
CA GLN A 337 -0.23 38.93 52.03
C GLN A 337 0.17 39.31 50.59
N ARG A 338 -0.79 39.75 49.78
CA ARG A 338 -0.65 40.04 48.33
C ARG A 338 -0.87 41.52 48.01
N CYS A 339 -0.32 42.02 46.89
CA CYS A 339 -0.52 43.40 46.42
C CYS A 339 -1.97 43.64 45.90
N LYS A 340 -2.49 44.88 45.89
CA LYS A 340 -3.89 45.15 45.45
C LYS A 340 -4.19 44.85 43.97
N GLN A 341 -3.19 44.82 43.08
CA GLN A 341 -3.37 44.28 41.72
C GLN A 341 -3.32 42.74 41.68
N CYS A 342 -2.65 42.13 42.65
CA CYS A 342 -2.44 40.70 42.81
C CYS A 342 -3.53 40.01 43.67
N GLN A 343 -4.32 40.80 44.42
CA GLN A 343 -5.46 40.42 45.27
C GLN A 343 -6.81 40.44 44.52
N ARG A 344 -6.82 40.85 43.25
CA ARG A 344 -8.06 40.81 42.46
C ARG A 344 -8.51 39.35 42.33
N SER A 345 -9.79 39.11 42.62
CA SER A 345 -10.46 37.81 42.52
C SER A 345 -10.05 37.04 41.27
N THR A 346 -9.92 35.72 41.39
CA THR A 346 -9.76 34.79 40.25
C THR A 346 -10.95 34.82 39.28
N SER A 347 -12.05 35.50 39.63
CA SER A 347 -13.17 35.80 38.72
C SER A 347 -12.94 37.04 37.84
N ASN A 348 -11.78 37.70 37.90
CA ASN A 348 -11.46 38.85 37.04
C ASN A 348 -11.12 38.37 35.63
N VAL A 349 -12.14 38.17 34.80
CA VAL A 349 -12.00 38.03 33.35
C VAL A 349 -11.41 39.34 32.82
N GLY A 350 -10.16 39.28 32.38
CA GLY A 350 -9.33 40.45 32.10
C GLY A 350 -9.89 41.41 31.05
N HIS A 351 -10.78 42.31 31.47
CA HIS A 351 -11.03 43.56 30.74
C HIS A 351 -9.88 44.52 31.01
N SER A 352 -8.73 44.25 30.38
CA SER A 352 -7.76 45.30 30.10
C SER A 352 -8.37 46.21 29.04
N ASN A 353 -8.41 47.51 29.32
CA ASN A 353 -8.87 48.58 28.42
C ASN A 353 -7.94 48.75 27.21
N LEU A 354 -7.83 47.71 26.38
CA LEU A 354 -7.22 47.76 25.06
C LEU A 354 -8.37 47.73 24.06
N TRP A 355 -8.58 48.87 23.42
CA TRP A 355 -9.58 49.08 22.38
C TRP A 355 -9.33 48.10 21.21
N PRO A 356 -10.37 47.44 20.68
CA PRO A 356 -10.23 46.53 19.55
C PRO A 356 -10.16 47.31 18.24
N LEU A 357 -9.14 48.15 18.05
CA LEU A 357 -8.89 48.88 16.80
C LEU A 357 -7.39 48.86 16.54
N ASN A 358 -6.96 47.82 15.82
CA ASN A 358 -5.77 47.73 14.95
C ASN A 358 -5.29 46.28 14.81
N LYS A 359 -6.21 45.34 14.54
CA LYS A 359 -5.84 44.25 13.65
C LYS A 359 -5.87 44.82 12.24
N TYR A 360 -4.72 45.26 11.76
CA TYR A 360 -4.48 45.36 10.32
C TYR A 360 -4.78 43.99 9.71
N LEU A 361 -5.95 43.87 9.08
CA LEU A 361 -6.27 42.77 8.19
C LEU A 361 -5.34 42.92 6.97
N ARG A 362 -4.41 41.99 6.79
CA ARG A 362 -3.81 41.80 5.47
C ARG A 362 -4.92 41.28 4.56
N GLY A 363 -5.32 42.07 3.56
CA GLY A 363 -5.90 41.51 2.34
C GLY A 363 -7.33 41.87 1.92
N SER A 364 -8.02 42.83 2.52
CA SER A 364 -9.27 43.33 1.91
C SER A 364 -8.95 44.39 0.84
N ARG A 365 -8.79 43.91 -0.40
CA ARG A 365 -8.91 44.75 -1.61
C ARG A 365 -10.30 45.40 -1.62
N LEU A 366 -10.32 46.67 -1.97
CA LEU A 366 -11.51 47.45 -2.31
C LEU A 366 -12.38 46.70 -3.32
N PHE A 367 -13.70 46.68 -3.10
CA PHE A 367 -14.67 46.32 -4.12
C PHE A 367 -14.83 47.48 -5.11
N VAL A 368 -15.04 47.14 -6.39
CA VAL A 368 -16.24 47.64 -7.08
C VAL A 368 -17.28 46.56 -6.93
#